data_AF-A0A5C7ZX53-F1
#
_entry.id   AF-A0A5C7ZX53-F1
#
_cell.length_a   1.000
_cell.length_b   1.000
_cell.length_c   1.000
_cell.angle_alpha   90.00
_cell.angle_beta   90.00
_cell.angle_gamma   90.00
#
_symmetry.space_group_name_H-M   'P 1'
#
loop_
_entity.id
_entity.type
_entity.pdbx_description
1 polymer ?
#
loop_
_entity_poly.entity_id
_entity_poly.type
_entity_poly.pdbx_seq_one_letter_code
_entity_poly.pdbx_strand_id
1 'polypeptide(L)' 'MNLDPLIRFYHALTPESVARFPEFYSADAWFKDPFNEVRGLPAIQRIFSHRFTQVDEPRFVVTEQVVDAG' A
#
# COMPACT_ATOMS: atom_id res chain seq x y z
N MET A 1 9.85 15.04 6.22
CA MET A 1 9.81 13.65 5.70
C MET A 1 9.47 13.70 4.22
N ASN A 2 10.25 13.06 3.34
CA ASN A 2 9.97 13.06 1.90
C ASN A 2 9.06 11.86 1.55
N LEU A 3 7.87 12.13 1.00
CA LEU A 3 6.87 11.11 0.63
C LEU A 3 6.92 10.71 -0.85
N ASP A 4 7.70 11.40 -1.69
CA ASP A 4 7.76 11.14 -3.13
C ASP A 4 8.06 9.68 -3.48
N PRO A 5 8.96 8.95 -2.79
CA PRO A 5 9.21 7.54 -3.08
C PRO A 5 7.98 6.66 -2.85
N LEU A 6 7.22 6.93 -1.79
CA LEU A 6 6.00 6.20 -1.46
C LEU A 6 4.88 6.49 -2.46
N ILE A 7 4.75 7.75 -2.86
CA ILE A 7 3.75 8.17 -3.85
C ILE A 7 4.04 7.54 -5.21
N ARG A 8 5.31 7.59 -5.66
CA ARG A 8 5.74 6.89 -6.88
C ARG A 8 5.48 5.38 -6.80
N PHE A 9 5.72 4.77 -5.64
CA PHE A 9 5.42 3.36 -5.42
C PHE A 9 3.95 3.03 -5.61
N TYR A 10 3.04 3.82 -5.01
CA TYR A 10 1.60 3.60 -5.19
C TYR A 10 1.13 3.84 -6.62
N HIS A 11 1.60 4.90 -7.31
CA HIS A 11 1.26 5.15 -8.71
C HIS A 11 1.69 4.01 -9.65
N ALA A 12 2.86 3.41 -9.39
CA ALA A 12 3.42 2.31 -10.17
C ALA A 12 3.11 0.94 -9.56
N LEU A 13 2.10 0.83 -8.67
CA LEU A 13 1.83 -0.41 -7.97
C LEU A 13 1.30 -1.48 -8.94
N THR A 14 2.03 -2.57 -9.03
CA THR A 14 1.67 -3.81 -9.75
C THR A 14 1.58 -5.00 -8.79
N PRO A 15 1.01 -6.15 -9.21
CA PRO A 15 0.98 -7.37 -8.39
C PRO A 15 2.36 -7.79 -7.87
N GLU A 16 3.41 -7.68 -8.68
CA GLU A 16 4.78 -8.07 -8.34
C GLU A 16 5.39 -7.09 -7.32
N SER A 17 5.08 -5.80 -7.47
CA SER A 17 5.59 -4.76 -6.59
C SER A 17 5.03 -4.83 -5.16
N VAL A 18 3.93 -5.57 -4.93
CA VAL A 18 3.38 -5.81 -3.59
C VAL A 18 4.42 -6.43 -2.65
N ALA A 19 5.36 -7.22 -3.18
CA ALA A 19 6.47 -7.79 -2.41
C ALA A 19 7.38 -6.72 -1.76
N ARG A 20 7.36 -5.48 -2.27
CA ARG A 20 8.22 -4.35 -1.85
C ARG A 20 7.62 -3.50 -0.73
N PHE A 21 6.45 -3.84 -0.20
CA PHE A 21 5.88 -3.17 0.98
C PHE A 21 6.85 -3.04 2.18
N PRO A 22 7.76 -4.01 2.46
CA PRO A 22 8.77 -3.86 3.52
C PRO A 22 9.72 -2.65 3.36
N GLU A 23 9.82 -2.04 2.17
CA GLU A 23 10.63 -0.83 1.95
C GLU A 23 10.00 0.41 2.62
N PHE A 24 8.69 0.39 2.90
CA PHE A 24 7.93 1.55 3.37
C PHE A 24 7.23 1.34 4.71
N TYR A 25 6.95 0.09 5.07
CA TYR A 25 6.15 -0.26 6.23
C TYR A 25 6.89 -1.18 7.20
N SER A 26 6.62 -1.01 8.49
CA SER A 26 7.14 -1.91 9.53
C SER A 26 6.60 -3.34 9.34
N ALA A 27 7.38 -4.33 9.81
CA ALA A 27 6.98 -5.74 9.82
C ALA A 27 5.64 -5.98 10.56
N ASP A 28 5.32 -5.15 11.55
CA ASP A 28 4.12 -5.23 12.38
C ASP A 28 3.06 -4.16 12.03
N ALA A 29 3.14 -3.56 10.84
CA ALA A 29 2.20 -2.54 10.38
C ALA A 29 0.74 -2.99 10.54
N TRP A 30 -0.11 -2.08 11.02
CA TRP A 30 -1.55 -2.29 11.12
C TRP A 30 -2.25 -1.59 9.96
N PHE A 31 -3.10 -2.33 9.26
CA PHE A 31 -3.84 -1.85 8.10
C PHE A 31 -5.33 -2.03 8.34
N LYS A 32 -6.09 -0.99 8.02
CA LYS A 32 -7.55 -1.00 8.09
C LYS A 32 -8.14 -0.32 6.87
N ASP A 33 -9.04 -1.00 6.21
CA ASP A 33 -9.96 -0.45 5.21
C ASP A 33 -11.42 -0.80 5.63
N PRO A 34 -12.46 -0.42 4.87
CA PRO A 34 -13.85 -0.73 5.22
C PRO A 34 -14.19 -2.23 5.34
N PHE A 35 -13.36 -3.13 4.79
CA PHE A 35 -13.60 -4.57 4.70
C PHE A 35 -12.58 -5.40 5.50
N ASN A 36 -11.36 -4.91 5.65
CA ASN A 36 -10.21 -5.62 6.22
C ASN A 36 -9.62 -4.86 7.40
N GLU A 37 -9.28 -5.58 8.47
CA GLU A 37 -8.46 -5.08 9.57
C GLU A 37 -7.41 -6.14 9.92
N VAL A 38 -6.15 -5.87 9.61
CA VAL A 38 -5.06 -6.84 9.73
C VAL A 38 -3.80 -6.23 10.31
N ARG A 39 -2.92 -7.08 10.84
CA ARG A 39 -1.59 -6.70 11.29
C ARG A 39 -0.53 -7.57 10.63
N GLY A 40 0.57 -6.93 10.22
CA GLY A 40 1.75 -7.55 9.64
C GLY A 40 1.76 -7.54 8.12
N LEU A 41 2.96 -7.39 7.54
CA LEU A 41 3.16 -7.28 6.10
C LEU A 41 2.58 -8.44 5.29
N PRO A 42 2.68 -9.72 5.70
CA PRO A 42 2.11 -10.82 4.90
C PRO A 42 0.59 -10.70 4.72
N ALA A 43 -0.13 -10.24 5.75
CA ALA A 43 -1.57 -10.06 5.69
C ALA A 43 -1.95 -8.88 4.79
N ILE A 44 -1.22 -7.76 4.90
CA ILE A 44 -1.41 -6.58 4.04
C ILE A 44 -1.15 -6.95 2.58
N GLN A 45 -0.02 -7.59 2.28
CA GLN A 45 0.33 -8.01 0.92
C GLN A 45 -0.75 -8.91 0.30
N ARG A 46 -1.32 -9.83 1.08
CA ARG A 46 -2.43 -10.68 0.61
C ARG A 46 -3.66 -9.87 0.18
N ILE A 47 -4.02 -8.81 0.91
CA ILE A 47 -5.14 -7.94 0.55
C ILE A 47 -4.88 -7.28 -0.81
N PHE A 48 -3.70 -6.68 -0.99
CA PHE A 48 -3.37 -5.98 -2.24
C PHE A 48 -3.24 -6.94 -3.43
N SER A 49 -2.62 -8.12 -3.26
CA SER A 49 -2.56 -9.14 -4.31
C SER A 49 -3.96 -9.64 -4.69
N HIS A 50 -4.84 -9.84 -3.71
CA HIS A 50 -6.21 -10.26 -3.99
C HIS A 50 -7.01 -9.19 -4.74
N ARG A 51 -6.83 -7.91 -4.40
CA ARG A 51 -7.47 -6.79 -5.11
C ARG A 51 -7.17 -6.81 -6.62
N PHE A 52 -5.93 -7.12 -7.01
CA PHE A 52 -5.55 -7.26 -8.42
C PHE A 52 -6.21 -8.45 -9.13
N THR A 53 -6.72 -9.45 -8.40
CA THR A 53 -7.50 -10.55 -8.98
C THR A 53 -8.99 -10.23 -9.11
N GLN A 54 -9.49 -9.25 -8.36
CA GLN A 54 -10.93 -8.92 -8.31
C GLN A 54 -11.31 -7.72 -9.15
N VAL A 55 -10.40 -6.77 -9.33
CA VAL A 55 -10.65 -5.51 -10.04
C VAL A 55 -9.84 -5.50 -11.32
N ASP A 56 -10.49 -5.17 -12.43
CA ASP A 56 -9.81 -5.00 -13.72
C ASP A 56 -9.04 -3.68 -13.75
N GLU A 57 -7.76 -3.75 -14.17
CA GLU A 57 -6.82 -2.61 -14.25
C GLU A 57 -6.81 -1.63 -13.05
N PRO A 58 -6.61 -2.07 -11.79
CA PRO A 58 -6.71 -1.19 -10.64
C PRO A 58 -5.46 -0.31 -10.50
N ARG A 59 -5.65 1.02 -10.50
CA ARG A 59 -4.58 2.02 -10.36
C ARG A 59 -4.78 2.92 -9.15
N PHE A 60 -3.67 3.39 -8.57
CA PHE A 60 -3.70 4.45 -7.58
C PHE A 60 -3.26 5.77 -8.20
N VAL A 61 -3.97 6.84 -7.86
CA VAL A 61 -3.61 8.22 -8.18
C VAL A 61 -3.66 9.03 -6.89
N VAL A 62 -2.50 9.44 -6.38
CA VAL A 62 -2.43 10.32 -5.21
C VAL A 62 -2.70 11.74 -5.69
N THR A 63 -3.79 12.35 -5.21
CA THR A 63 -4.19 13.71 -5.59
C THR A 63 -3.76 14.76 -4.58
N GLU A 64 -3.56 14.36 -3.33
CA GLU A 64 -3.18 15.23 -2.23
C GLU A 64 -2.28 14.45 -1.24
N GLN A 65 -1.35 15.16 -0.61
CA GLN A 65 -0.51 14.64 0.45
C GLN A 65 -0.52 15.63 1.62
N VAL A 66 -0.69 15.11 2.83
CA VAL A 66 -0.60 15.89 4.06
C VAL A 66 0.38 15.18 4.98
N VAL A 67 1.36 15.91 5.51
CA VAL A 67 2.35 15.40 6.46
C VAL A 67 2.36 16.30 7.68
N ASP A 68 2.21 15.70 8.85
CA ASP A 68 2.46 16.34 10.12
C ASP A 68 3.81 15.86 10.65
N ALA A 69 4.67 16.79 11.03
CA ALA A 69 6.01 16.50 11.53
C ALA A 69 6.05 16.34 13.06
N GLY A 70 4.96 16.65 13.76
CA GLY A 70 4.94 16.74 15.23
C GLY A 70 5.59 18.01 15.76
#